data_AF-A0AAD6UJD2-F1
#
_entry.id   AF-A0AAD6UJD2-F1
#
_cell.length_a   1.000
_cell.length_b   1.000
_cell.length_c   1.000
_cell.angle_alpha   90.00
_cell.angle_beta   90.00
_cell.angle_gamma   90.00
#
_symmetry.space_group_name_H-M   'P 1'
#
loop_
_entity.id
_entity.type
_entity.pdbx_description
1 polymer ?
#
loop_
_entity_poly.entity_id
_entity_poly.type
_entity_poly.pdbx_seq_one_letter_code
_entity_poly.pdbx_strand_id
1 'polypeptide(L)'
;LLSHSCSHCHKMNSSSEEPGLRKCSGCRRLAYCNNGTCHHSTPSETADWRHHKAFCQTIQLVEKDTEATREMAAAYSQAAQNDLETLNLISIAHSDRFIALCTKLLQRPLTLREIDVIAYEPKCLAWYRRTNMVLQTEARMAERCKMAFSCCDEHWRIARARHQAPCDTLPGTVSQCDRNLELCADADYGAVLTAAQEGQIMWRIIKRQAAWSALTGRTWEEVVGSDVASAAAGTAFALHVPAFTRRVSSLQSTAFTILYALEQLNIGTAWTEKSELTINMLIADPSDFDGASFHEAILHRAPKVKKVTFYFFLPIGIPGAISSAWASEICRRYFNHLVQTRTFESFVHNEAELFVQARPLHCAEQQRSLAAREPAQWRSDNRAARSRGVSQAFFTTASRRHAESGQAVLRECGAELVPSLSGVRNPFGDMRMKPNYNVVHGFHGPNAWFAGGFR
;
A
#
# COMPACT_ATOMS: atom_id res chain seq x y z
N LEU A 1 -7.70 -5.19 10.79
CA LEU A 1 -6.59 -4.85 11.72
C LEU A 1 -7.07 -4.02 12.91
N LEU A 2 -7.78 -2.91 12.71
CA LEU A 2 -8.24 -2.04 13.83
C LEU A 2 -9.16 -2.70 14.86
N SER A 3 -9.94 -3.71 14.47
CA SER A 3 -10.74 -4.53 15.40
C SER A 3 -9.95 -5.61 16.13
N HIS A 4 -8.70 -5.85 15.73
CA HIS A 4 -7.81 -6.89 16.22
C HIS A 4 -6.56 -6.32 16.91
N SER A 5 -6.45 -5.00 16.99
CA SER A 5 -5.43 -4.31 17.76
C SER A 5 -6.05 -3.24 18.66
N CYS A 6 -5.34 -2.93 19.74
CA CYS A 6 -5.72 -1.83 20.61
C CYS A 6 -5.61 -0.52 19.84
N SER A 7 -6.68 0.27 19.88
CA SER A 7 -6.78 1.54 19.16
C SER A 7 -5.81 2.58 19.73
N HIS A 8 -5.37 2.40 20.98
CA HIS A 8 -4.44 3.31 21.65
C HIS A 8 -2.97 2.90 21.51
N CYS A 9 -2.61 1.66 21.86
CA CYS A 9 -1.21 1.19 21.86
C CYS A 9 -0.85 0.28 20.68
N HIS A 10 -1.78 0.03 19.77
CA HIS A 10 -1.60 -0.78 18.56
C HIS A 10 -1.17 -2.25 18.78
N LYS A 11 -1.08 -2.71 20.03
CA LYS A 11 -0.86 -4.12 20.37
C LYS A 11 -1.99 -4.97 19.78
N MET A 12 -1.63 -6.00 19.01
CA MET A 12 -2.60 -6.96 18.50
C MET A 12 -3.08 -7.87 19.63
N ASN A 13 -4.28 -8.43 19.47
CA ASN A 13 -4.77 -9.49 20.34
C ASN A 13 -3.93 -10.76 20.10
N SER A 14 -2.79 -10.89 20.77
CA SER A 14 -1.99 -12.10 20.73
C SER A 14 -2.74 -13.26 21.40
N SER A 15 -2.60 -14.45 20.84
CA SER A 15 -3.27 -15.70 21.16
C SER A 15 -3.59 -16.01 22.63
N SER A 16 -4.76 -16.65 22.81
CA SER A 16 -5.25 -17.57 23.86
C SER A 16 -5.17 -17.25 25.35
N GLU A 17 -4.22 -16.45 25.84
CA GLU A 17 -4.00 -16.30 27.29
C GLU A 17 -4.38 -14.92 27.84
N GLU A 18 -4.44 -13.88 27.01
CA GLU A 18 -4.88 -12.56 27.45
C GLU A 18 -6.40 -12.38 27.33
N PRO A 19 -7.05 -11.69 28.29
CA PRO A 19 -8.44 -11.30 28.13
C PRO A 19 -8.55 -10.40 26.89
N GLY A 20 -9.28 -10.90 25.89
CA GLY A 20 -9.34 -10.29 24.55
C GLY A 20 -9.71 -8.81 24.56
N LEU A 21 -9.40 -8.13 23.45
CA LEU A 21 -9.66 -6.69 23.30
C LEU A 21 -11.13 -6.35 23.57
N ARG A 22 -11.37 -5.33 24.40
CA ARG A 22 -12.70 -4.81 24.68
C ARG A 22 -13.09 -3.74 23.67
N LYS A 23 -14.26 -3.91 23.05
CA LYS A 23 -14.81 -2.91 22.14
C LYS A 23 -15.43 -1.75 22.91
N CYS A 24 -15.30 -0.54 22.37
CA CYS A 24 -16.02 0.63 22.88
C CYS A 24 -17.53 0.32 22.93
N SER A 25 -18.15 0.43 24.11
CA SER A 25 -19.58 0.14 24.27
C SER A 25 -20.47 1.05 23.42
N GLY A 26 -19.97 2.27 23.14
CA GLY A 26 -20.69 3.28 22.39
C GLY A 26 -20.74 3.02 20.88
N CYS A 27 -19.59 3.10 20.20
CA CYS A 27 -19.52 2.92 18.74
C CYS A 27 -19.21 1.49 18.30
N ARG A 28 -18.66 0.64 19.20
CA ARG A 28 -18.22 -0.75 18.94
C ARG A 28 -17.21 -0.94 17.80
N ARG A 29 -16.68 0.14 17.23
CA ARG A 29 -15.69 0.10 16.15
C ARG A 29 -14.25 0.11 16.64
N LEU A 30 -13.99 0.76 17.76
CA LEU A 30 -12.68 0.77 18.40
C LEU A 30 -12.58 -0.35 19.43
N ALA A 31 -11.42 -0.98 19.49
CA ALA A 31 -11.08 -2.00 20.48
C ALA A 31 -9.88 -1.55 21.32
N TYR A 32 -9.83 -1.92 22.59
CA TYR A 32 -8.79 -1.50 23.55
C TYR A 32 -8.27 -2.72 24.33
N CYS A 33 -6.98 -2.69 24.70
CA CYS A 33 -6.41 -3.69 25.63
C CYS A 33 -7.17 -3.66 26.95
N ASN A 34 -7.36 -4.81 27.57
CA ASN A 34 -8.02 -4.91 28.88
C ASN A 34 -7.12 -4.52 30.06
N ASN A 35 -5.88 -4.09 29.79
CA ASN A 35 -5.01 -3.51 30.81
C ASN A 35 -5.49 -2.08 31.09
N GLY A 36 -5.68 -1.73 32.37
CA GLY A 36 -6.35 -0.49 32.77
C GLY A 36 -5.88 0.76 32.02
N THR A 37 -4.60 0.85 31.64
CA THR A 37 -4.01 1.99 30.92
C THR A 37 -4.63 2.29 29.56
N CYS A 38 -5.05 1.29 28.79
CA CYS A 38 -5.74 1.49 27.51
C CYS A 38 -7.27 1.50 27.67
N HIS A 39 -7.77 0.79 28.67
CA HIS A 39 -9.18 0.60 28.97
C HIS A 39 -9.43 0.83 30.46
N HIS A 40 -9.56 2.08 30.87
CA HIS A 40 -10.13 2.39 32.17
C HIS A 40 -11.66 2.20 32.09
N SER A 41 -12.20 1.59 33.14
CA SER A 41 -13.61 1.21 33.30
C SER A 41 -14.60 2.38 33.22
N THR A 42 -14.11 3.62 33.16
CA THR A 42 -14.93 4.81 32.89
C THR A 42 -14.43 5.54 31.64
N PRO A 43 -15.32 5.99 30.74
CA PRO A 43 -14.93 6.69 29.52
C PRO A 43 -14.02 7.91 29.78
N SER A 44 -14.24 8.64 30.87
CA SER A 44 -13.49 9.86 31.22
C SER A 44 -12.00 9.68 31.50
N GLU A 45 -11.54 8.47 31.80
CA GLU A 45 -10.17 8.20 32.29
C GLU A 45 -9.22 7.59 31.25
N THR A 46 -9.70 7.27 30.04
CA THR A 46 -8.82 6.73 28.99
C THR A 46 -8.13 7.85 28.21
N ALA A 47 -6.82 7.70 27.97
CA ALA A 47 -6.02 8.64 27.19
C ALA A 47 -6.62 8.89 25.78
N ASP A 48 -7.30 7.89 25.21
CA ASP A 48 -7.90 7.97 23.88
C ASP A 48 -9.30 8.58 23.86
N TRP A 49 -10.07 8.55 24.97
CA TRP A 49 -11.46 9.03 24.97
C TRP A 49 -11.60 10.51 24.66
N ARG A 50 -10.64 11.34 25.07
CA ARG A 50 -10.64 12.77 24.72
C ARG A 50 -10.66 12.99 23.20
N HIS A 51 -9.97 12.12 22.45
CA HIS A 51 -9.93 12.14 20.99
C HIS A 51 -11.11 11.38 20.36
N HIS A 52 -11.58 10.31 21.00
CA HIS A 52 -12.62 9.44 20.47
C HIS A 52 -14.06 9.92 20.76
N LYS A 53 -14.33 10.58 21.88
CA LYS A 53 -15.68 10.85 22.41
C LYS A 53 -16.62 11.47 21.38
N ALA A 54 -16.20 12.57 20.75
CA ALA A 54 -17.01 13.28 19.77
C ALA A 54 -17.34 12.38 18.57
N PHE A 55 -16.32 11.70 18.03
CA PHE A 55 -16.51 10.76 16.93
C PHE A 55 -17.40 9.57 17.29
N CYS A 56 -17.27 9.03 18.50
CA CYS A 56 -18.12 7.96 19.03
C CYS A 56 -19.59 8.38 19.05
N GLN A 57 -19.87 9.56 19.60
CA GLN A 57 -21.23 10.12 19.67
C GLN A 57 -21.79 10.38 18.27
N THR A 58 -20.98 10.92 17.36
CA THR A 58 -21.37 11.12 15.96
C THR A 58 -21.73 9.81 15.28
N ILE A 59 -20.93 8.76 15.44
CA ILE A 59 -21.24 7.43 14.89
C ILE A 59 -22.61 6.96 15.39
N GLN A 60 -22.87 7.08 16.69
CA GLN A 60 -24.15 6.69 17.28
C GLN A 60 -25.32 7.51 16.73
N LEU A 61 -25.12 8.79 16.46
CA LEU A 61 -26.17 9.64 15.86
C LEU A 61 -26.47 9.20 14.44
N VAL A 62 -25.46 8.96 13.60
CA VAL A 62 -25.68 8.49 12.23
C VAL A 62 -26.36 7.11 12.21
N GLU A 63 -25.99 6.21 13.13
CA GLU A 63 -26.61 4.87 13.21
C GLU A 63 -28.05 4.90 13.75
N LYS A 64 -28.44 5.95 14.49
CA LYS A 64 -29.81 6.16 14.96
C LYS A 64 -30.69 6.92 13.97
N ASP A 65 -30.09 7.56 12.97
CA ASP A 65 -30.82 8.23 11.90
C ASP A 65 -31.47 7.19 10.99
N THR A 66 -32.78 7.00 11.17
CA THR A 66 -33.56 6.01 10.41
C THR A 66 -33.63 6.32 8.93
N GLU A 67 -33.56 7.59 8.53
CA GLU A 67 -33.63 7.98 7.12
C GLU A 67 -32.29 7.68 6.45
N ALA A 68 -31.19 8.17 7.04
CA ALA A 68 -29.85 7.87 6.55
C ALA A 68 -29.62 6.35 6.49
N THR A 69 -30.07 5.61 7.51
CA THR A 69 -29.96 4.14 7.55
C THR A 69 -30.81 3.48 6.47
N ARG A 70 -32.02 3.97 6.19
CA ARG A 70 -32.90 3.43 5.14
C ARG A 70 -32.33 3.68 3.76
N GLU A 71 -31.85 4.90 3.49
CA GLU A 71 -31.22 5.24 2.21
C GLU A 71 -29.95 4.42 1.96
N MET A 72 -29.12 4.25 3.00
CA MET A 72 -27.96 3.36 2.96
C MET A 72 -28.38 1.90 2.73
N ALA A 73 -29.49 1.45 3.32
CA ALA A 73 -30.02 0.10 3.16
C ALA A 73 -30.62 -0.18 1.77
N ALA A 74 -31.24 0.82 1.14
CA ALA A 74 -31.86 0.70 -0.18
C ALA A 74 -30.85 0.35 -1.28
N ALA A 75 -29.61 0.80 -1.15
CA ALA A 75 -28.52 0.44 -2.06
C ALA A 75 -28.19 -1.06 -2.03
N TYR A 76 -28.57 -1.80 -0.97
CA TYR A 76 -28.22 -3.22 -0.81
C TYR A 76 -29.24 -4.17 -1.44
N SER A 77 -30.52 -3.80 -1.51
CA SER A 77 -31.56 -4.70 -2.04
C SER A 77 -31.43 -4.95 -3.54
N GLN A 78 -30.68 -4.09 -4.24
CA GLN A 78 -30.46 -4.16 -5.69
C GLN A 78 -29.12 -4.81 -6.07
N ALA A 79 -28.24 -5.08 -5.12
CA ALA A 79 -26.94 -5.69 -5.40
C ALA A 79 -27.15 -7.15 -5.81
N ALA A 80 -26.74 -7.50 -7.03
CA ALA A 80 -26.58 -8.91 -7.37
C ALA A 80 -25.60 -9.51 -6.36
N GLN A 81 -26.07 -10.47 -5.56
CA GLN A 81 -25.27 -11.20 -4.56
C GLN A 81 -24.03 -11.89 -5.16
N ASN A 82 -23.90 -11.83 -6.49
CA ASN A 82 -22.92 -12.53 -7.28
C ASN A 82 -21.79 -11.68 -7.87
N ASP A 83 -21.88 -10.35 -7.83
CA ASP A 83 -20.83 -9.49 -8.39
C ASP A 83 -20.03 -8.76 -7.30
N LEU A 84 -18.75 -9.15 -7.16
CA LEU A 84 -17.83 -8.54 -6.20
C LEU A 84 -17.53 -7.08 -6.52
N GLU A 85 -17.52 -6.68 -7.79
CA GLU A 85 -17.23 -5.30 -8.16
C GLU A 85 -18.41 -4.39 -7.80
N THR A 86 -19.64 -4.81 -8.09
CA THR A 86 -20.84 -4.13 -7.60
C THR A 86 -20.86 -4.03 -6.07
N LEU A 87 -20.53 -5.11 -5.34
CA LEU A 87 -20.43 -5.05 -3.88
C LEU A 87 -19.36 -4.06 -3.40
N ASN A 88 -18.22 -4.00 -4.07
CA ASN A 88 -17.15 -3.04 -3.78
C ASN A 88 -17.61 -1.60 -4.03
N LEU A 89 -18.30 -1.31 -5.13
CA LEU A 89 -18.82 0.02 -5.46
C LEU A 89 -19.85 0.50 -4.44
N ILE A 90 -20.78 -0.38 -4.05
CA ILE A 90 -21.75 -0.10 -2.99
C ILE A 90 -21.04 0.18 -1.67
N SER A 91 -20.02 -0.62 -1.36
CA SER A 91 -19.21 -0.48 -0.16
C SER A 91 -18.47 0.86 -0.10
N ILE A 92 -17.94 1.33 -1.22
CA ILE A 92 -17.30 2.64 -1.37
C ILE A 92 -18.33 3.75 -1.15
N ALA A 93 -19.41 3.74 -1.94
CA ALA A 93 -20.46 4.78 -1.88
C ALA A 93 -21.06 4.92 -0.48
N HIS A 94 -21.29 3.79 0.20
CA HIS A 94 -21.78 3.79 1.57
C HIS A 94 -20.78 4.40 2.56
N SER A 95 -19.50 4.05 2.44
CA SER A 95 -18.46 4.57 3.32
C SER A 95 -18.28 6.09 3.12
N ASP A 96 -18.30 6.56 1.87
CA ASP A 96 -18.21 7.98 1.52
C ASP A 96 -19.39 8.77 2.09
N ARG A 97 -20.61 8.23 1.94
CA ARG A 97 -21.82 8.84 2.54
C ARG A 97 -21.72 8.90 4.05
N PHE A 98 -21.24 7.83 4.70
CA PHE A 98 -21.09 7.80 6.14
C PHE A 98 -20.03 8.80 6.64
N ILE A 99 -18.91 8.93 5.92
CA ILE A 99 -17.88 9.94 6.19
C ILE A 99 -18.46 11.35 6.03
N ALA A 100 -19.23 11.61 4.98
CA ALA A 100 -19.87 12.90 4.75
C ALA A 100 -20.86 13.26 5.88
N LEU A 101 -21.68 12.31 6.33
CA LEU A 101 -22.60 12.49 7.45
C LEU A 101 -21.83 12.77 8.76
N CYS A 102 -20.77 12.01 9.04
CA CYS A 102 -19.95 12.23 10.22
C CYS A 102 -19.27 13.60 10.19
N THR A 103 -18.73 14.01 9.04
CA THR A 103 -18.09 15.32 8.82
C THR A 103 -19.08 16.45 9.08
N LYS A 104 -20.29 16.34 8.53
CA LYS A 104 -21.38 17.30 8.75
C LYS A 104 -21.74 17.41 10.22
N LEU A 105 -21.90 16.29 10.93
CA LEU A 105 -22.29 16.30 12.34
C LEU A 105 -21.16 16.78 13.27
N LEU A 106 -19.90 16.48 12.94
CA LEU A 106 -18.74 16.95 13.71
C LEU A 106 -18.37 18.40 13.41
N GLN A 107 -18.89 18.99 12.33
CA GLN A 107 -18.55 20.33 11.85
C GLN A 107 -17.04 20.51 11.60
N ARG A 108 -16.37 19.42 11.23
CA ARG A 108 -14.96 19.40 10.82
C ARG A 108 -14.67 18.18 9.94
N PRO A 109 -13.61 18.22 9.12
CA PRO A 109 -13.11 17.02 8.46
C PRO A 109 -12.77 15.92 9.47
N LEU A 110 -13.00 14.67 9.07
CA LEU A 110 -12.50 13.52 9.82
C LEU A 110 -10.97 13.46 9.73
N THR A 111 -10.34 13.07 10.83
CA THR A 111 -8.92 12.73 10.84
C THR A 111 -8.68 11.44 10.05
N LEU A 112 -7.45 11.22 9.57
CA LEU A 112 -7.09 9.97 8.88
C LEU A 112 -7.42 8.73 9.71
N ARG A 113 -7.18 8.78 11.03
CA ARG A 113 -7.52 7.70 11.96
C ARG A 113 -9.02 7.44 12.02
N GLU A 114 -9.87 8.47 12.02
CA GLU A 114 -11.34 8.31 12.01
C GLU A 114 -11.84 7.75 10.67
N ILE A 115 -11.24 8.18 9.56
CA ILE A 115 -11.51 7.63 8.23
C ILE A 115 -11.14 6.15 8.20
N ASP A 116 -9.97 5.77 8.70
CA ASP A 116 -9.50 4.38 8.74
C ASP A 116 -10.46 3.48 9.55
N VAL A 117 -11.04 3.99 10.65
CA VAL A 117 -12.01 3.25 11.46
C VAL A 117 -13.29 2.92 10.69
N ILE A 118 -13.76 3.85 9.85
CA ILE A 118 -14.90 3.61 8.96
C ILE A 118 -14.47 2.67 7.83
N ALA A 119 -13.28 2.92 7.26
CA ALA A 119 -12.87 2.27 6.03
C ALA A 119 -12.47 0.81 6.18
N TYR A 120 -11.87 0.46 7.31
CA TYR A 120 -11.47 -0.89 7.67
C TYR A 120 -12.47 -1.61 8.57
N GLU A 121 -13.70 -1.09 8.69
CA GLU A 121 -14.77 -1.83 9.35
C GLU A 121 -14.95 -3.20 8.67
N PRO A 122 -15.08 -4.30 9.44
CA PRO A 122 -15.41 -5.61 8.88
C PRO A 122 -16.71 -5.54 8.06
N LYS A 123 -16.74 -6.26 6.93
CA LYS A 123 -17.87 -6.28 6.00
C LYS A 123 -18.26 -7.70 5.70
N CYS A 124 -19.56 -7.98 5.59
CA CYS A 124 -20.05 -9.28 5.14
C CYS A 124 -19.60 -9.52 3.69
N LEU A 125 -18.88 -10.62 3.44
CA LEU A 125 -18.38 -10.94 2.10
C LEU A 125 -19.49 -11.22 1.07
N ALA A 126 -20.71 -11.54 1.51
CA ALA A 126 -21.83 -11.79 0.59
C ALA A 126 -22.67 -10.54 0.31
N TRP A 127 -22.99 -9.75 1.35
CA TRP A 127 -24.01 -8.70 1.28
C TRP A 127 -23.52 -7.32 1.73
N TYR A 128 -22.23 -7.18 2.09
CA TYR A 128 -21.61 -5.98 2.64
C TYR A 128 -22.18 -5.45 3.98
N ARG A 129 -23.45 -5.74 4.33
CA ARG A 129 -24.18 -5.20 5.47
C ARG A 129 -23.30 -5.07 6.73
N ARG A 130 -23.29 -3.85 7.29
CA ARG A 130 -22.49 -3.49 8.46
C ARG A 130 -22.71 -4.45 9.63
N THR A 131 -21.60 -4.74 10.30
CA THR A 131 -21.52 -5.74 11.34
C THR A 131 -22.07 -5.25 12.69
N ASN A 132 -22.16 -3.95 12.98
CA ASN A 132 -22.56 -3.49 14.32
C ASN A 132 -24.01 -3.84 14.73
N MET A 133 -24.95 -3.93 13.79
CA MET A 133 -26.33 -4.39 14.09
C MET A 133 -26.44 -5.92 14.15
N VAL A 134 -25.57 -6.66 13.44
CA VAL A 134 -25.67 -8.13 13.32
C VAL A 134 -24.66 -8.89 14.21
N LEU A 135 -23.63 -8.23 14.72
CA LEU A 135 -22.65 -8.77 15.67
C LEU A 135 -23.22 -9.03 17.08
N GLN A 136 -24.50 -8.73 17.33
CA GLN A 136 -25.07 -8.93 18.65
C GLN A 136 -25.31 -10.41 18.99
N THR A 137 -25.27 -11.33 18.02
CA THR A 137 -25.63 -12.73 18.32
C THR A 137 -24.86 -13.84 17.58
N GLU A 138 -24.42 -13.71 16.31
CA GLU A 138 -24.06 -14.93 15.53
C GLU A 138 -22.91 -14.78 14.52
N ALA A 139 -22.09 -13.74 14.66
CA ALA A 139 -20.99 -13.52 13.73
C ALA A 139 -19.96 -14.66 13.75
N ARG A 140 -19.83 -15.36 12.62
CA ARG A 140 -18.79 -16.36 12.40
C ARG A 140 -17.64 -15.74 11.63
N MET A 141 -16.47 -15.78 12.25
CA MET A 141 -15.20 -15.65 11.54
C MET A 141 -14.97 -16.95 10.79
N ALA A 142 -14.45 -16.89 9.57
CA ALA A 142 -14.07 -18.11 8.89
C ALA A 142 -13.04 -18.86 9.75
N GLU A 143 -13.28 -20.15 10.01
CA GLU A 143 -12.47 -20.97 10.94
C GLU A 143 -10.97 -20.89 10.65
N ARG A 144 -10.62 -20.80 9.36
CA ARG A 144 -9.25 -20.63 8.89
C ARG A 144 -8.84 -19.16 8.75
N CYS A 145 -9.69 -18.30 8.18
CA CYS A 145 -9.36 -16.92 7.86
C CYS A 145 -10.04 -15.93 8.84
N LYS A 146 -9.30 -15.53 9.87
CA LYS A 146 -9.76 -14.56 10.88
C LYS A 146 -9.95 -13.12 10.34
N MET A 147 -9.68 -12.88 9.06
CA MET A 147 -9.90 -11.56 8.44
C MET A 147 -11.08 -11.55 7.44
N ALA A 148 -11.77 -12.68 7.30
CA ALA A 148 -12.99 -12.80 6.54
C ALA A 148 -14.20 -12.83 7.48
N PHE A 149 -15.26 -12.14 7.08
CA PHE A 149 -16.46 -12.02 7.90
C PHE A 149 -17.71 -12.38 7.09
N SER A 150 -18.59 -13.16 7.73
CA SER A 150 -19.96 -13.38 7.28
C SER A 150 -20.92 -13.14 8.43
N CYS A 151 -22.10 -12.57 8.14
CA CYS A 151 -23.10 -12.30 9.17
C CYS A 151 -23.99 -13.50 9.49
N CYS A 152 -23.94 -14.57 8.70
CA CYS A 152 -24.62 -15.85 8.94
C CYS A 152 -23.98 -16.98 8.11
N ASP A 153 -24.34 -18.25 8.38
CA ASP A 153 -23.82 -19.42 7.65
C ASP A 153 -24.18 -19.41 6.17
N GLU A 154 -25.38 -18.94 5.84
CA GLU A 154 -25.84 -18.88 4.44
C GLU A 154 -24.98 -17.92 3.61
N HIS A 155 -24.69 -16.73 4.15
CA HIS A 155 -23.79 -15.78 3.48
C HIS A 155 -22.36 -16.30 3.38
N TRP A 156 -21.91 -17.09 4.37
CA TRP A 156 -20.60 -17.71 4.27
C TRP A 156 -20.58 -18.76 3.16
N ARG A 157 -21.63 -19.58 3.05
CA ARG A 157 -21.79 -20.56 1.97
C ARG A 157 -21.74 -19.92 0.59
N ILE A 158 -22.37 -18.75 0.43
CA ILE A 158 -22.33 -17.95 -0.81
C ILE A 158 -20.91 -17.39 -1.09
N ALA A 159 -20.27 -16.80 -0.08
CA ALA A 159 -19.00 -16.09 -0.26
C ALA A 159 -17.76 -17.00 -0.26
N ARG A 160 -17.83 -18.17 0.38
CA ARG A 160 -16.69 -19.06 0.64
C ARG A 160 -15.96 -19.45 -0.65
N ALA A 161 -16.70 -19.86 -1.67
CA ALA A 161 -16.11 -20.28 -2.94
C ALA A 161 -15.27 -19.16 -3.57
N ARG A 162 -15.73 -17.91 -3.50
CA ARG A 162 -14.99 -16.74 -4.01
C ARG A 162 -13.80 -16.38 -3.14
N HIS A 163 -13.99 -16.41 -1.83
CA HIS A 163 -12.93 -16.12 -0.86
C HIS A 163 -11.74 -17.08 -0.98
N GLN A 164 -12.02 -18.33 -1.38
CA GLN A 164 -11.03 -19.40 -1.59
C GLN A 164 -10.56 -19.52 -3.04
N ALA A 165 -11.20 -18.83 -3.99
CA ALA A 165 -10.76 -18.79 -5.39
C ALA A 165 -9.57 -17.82 -5.56
N PRO A 166 -8.76 -17.99 -6.62
CA PRO A 166 -7.73 -17.02 -6.98
C PRO A 166 -8.30 -15.61 -7.09
N CYS A 167 -7.64 -14.66 -6.44
CA CYS A 167 -8.05 -13.26 -6.45
C CYS A 167 -7.39 -12.53 -7.61
N ASP A 168 -8.18 -11.87 -8.43
CA ASP A 168 -7.76 -11.08 -9.60
C ASP A 168 -6.82 -9.90 -9.28
N THR A 169 -6.85 -9.41 -8.03
CA THR A 169 -5.92 -8.36 -7.54
C THR A 169 -4.61 -8.92 -6.96
N LEU A 170 -4.49 -10.25 -6.83
CA LEU A 170 -3.34 -10.96 -6.27
C LEU A 170 -2.54 -11.73 -7.34
N PRO A 171 -1.29 -12.15 -7.05
CA PRO A 171 -0.46 -12.78 -8.06
C PRO A 171 -0.83 -14.26 -8.20
N GLY A 172 -0.80 -14.75 -9.44
CA GLY A 172 -0.94 -16.18 -9.74
C GLY A 172 -2.24 -16.78 -9.21
N THR A 173 -2.11 -17.82 -8.40
CA THR A 173 -3.24 -18.60 -7.86
C THR A 173 -3.62 -18.20 -6.43
N VAL A 174 -3.07 -17.11 -5.88
CA VAL A 174 -3.26 -16.73 -4.48
C VAL A 174 -4.70 -16.27 -4.24
N SER A 175 -5.39 -16.92 -3.31
CA SER A 175 -6.74 -16.56 -2.90
C SER A 175 -6.76 -15.41 -1.89
N GLN A 176 -7.93 -14.78 -1.69
CA GLN A 176 -8.12 -13.81 -0.62
C GLN A 176 -7.88 -14.44 0.76
N CYS A 177 -8.26 -15.71 0.94
CA CYS A 177 -8.01 -16.48 2.16
C CYS A 177 -6.52 -16.62 2.44
N ASP A 178 -5.73 -17.04 1.45
CA ASP A 178 -4.29 -17.24 1.61
C ASP A 178 -3.58 -15.92 1.93
N ARG A 179 -3.92 -14.85 1.22
CA ARG A 179 -3.37 -13.53 1.51
C ARG A 179 -3.71 -13.04 2.91
N ASN A 180 -4.93 -13.30 3.37
CA ASN A 180 -5.32 -12.93 4.72
C ASN A 180 -4.54 -13.70 5.78
N LEU A 181 -4.22 -14.98 5.54
CA LEU A 181 -3.34 -15.77 6.41
C LEU A 181 -1.91 -15.22 6.40
N GLU A 182 -1.39 -14.82 5.24
CA GLU A 182 -0.08 -14.17 5.14
C GLU A 182 -0.03 -12.86 5.93
N LEU A 183 -1.10 -12.07 5.90
CA LEU A 183 -1.20 -10.83 6.69
C LEU A 183 -1.20 -11.09 8.20
N CYS A 184 -1.82 -12.18 8.65
CA CYS A 184 -1.69 -12.62 10.04
C CYS A 184 -0.25 -13.03 10.36
N ALA A 185 0.40 -13.81 9.49
CA ALA A 185 1.80 -14.20 9.67
C ALA A 185 2.76 -12.99 9.66
N ASP A 186 2.48 -11.97 8.86
CA ASP A 186 3.25 -10.72 8.81
C ASP A 186 3.08 -9.91 10.10
N ALA A 187 1.88 -9.93 10.69
CA ALA A 187 1.61 -9.32 12.00
C ALA A 187 2.37 -10.03 13.12
N ASP A 188 2.33 -11.37 13.13
CA ASP A 188 3.06 -12.19 14.10
C ASP A 188 4.57 -11.95 13.99
N TYR A 189 5.09 -11.91 12.75
CA TYR A 189 6.48 -11.57 12.47
C TYR A 189 6.85 -10.15 12.96
N GLY A 190 5.94 -9.18 12.79
CA GLY A 190 6.09 -7.84 13.35
C GLY A 190 6.27 -7.84 14.86
N ALA A 191 5.48 -8.65 15.58
CA ALA A 191 5.60 -8.79 17.03
C ALA A 191 6.95 -9.39 17.45
N VAL A 192 7.45 -10.39 16.72
CA VAL A 192 8.79 -10.96 16.95
C VAL A 192 9.88 -9.90 16.78
N LEU A 193 9.78 -9.05 15.75
CA LEU A 193 10.75 -7.97 15.53
C LEU A 193 10.71 -6.90 16.63
N THR A 194 9.52 -6.51 17.10
CA THR A 194 9.41 -5.58 18.23
C THR A 194 10.00 -6.18 19.51
N ALA A 195 9.77 -7.48 19.75
CA ALA A 195 10.32 -8.19 20.91
C ALA A 195 11.86 -8.31 20.85
N ALA A 196 12.43 -8.44 19.65
CA ALA A 196 13.87 -8.52 19.43
C ALA A 196 14.63 -7.17 19.62
N GLN A 197 13.94 -6.11 20.07
CA GLN A 197 14.39 -4.72 20.12
C GLN A 197 14.74 -4.16 18.72
N GLU A 198 13.90 -3.25 18.22
CA GLU A 198 14.02 -2.62 16.90
C GLU A 198 15.41 -2.00 16.70
N GLY A 199 16.20 -2.58 15.78
CA GLY A 199 17.49 -2.03 15.38
C GLY A 199 18.52 -3.06 14.91
N GLN A 200 18.44 -4.32 15.33
CA GLN A 200 19.51 -5.28 15.04
C GLN A 200 19.44 -5.97 13.68
N ILE A 201 18.27 -5.99 13.00
CA ILE A 201 18.12 -6.75 11.75
C ILE A 201 17.44 -5.89 10.70
N MET A 202 18.18 -4.92 10.19
CA MET A 202 17.91 -4.35 8.88
C MET A 202 18.56 -5.25 7.84
N TRP A 203 17.76 -6.11 7.20
CA TRP A 203 18.23 -6.82 6.02
C TRP A 203 18.48 -5.81 4.91
N ARG A 204 19.64 -5.90 4.30
CA ARG A 204 20.05 -5.11 3.14
C ARG A 204 20.78 -6.03 2.19
N ILE A 205 20.80 -5.67 0.91
CA ILE A 205 21.64 -6.36 -0.06
C ILE A 205 23.08 -5.99 0.23
N ILE A 206 23.84 -6.87 0.89
CA ILE A 206 25.24 -6.60 1.26
C ILE A 206 26.19 -6.96 0.12
N LYS A 207 25.82 -7.92 -0.73
CA LYS A 207 26.71 -8.43 -1.78
C LYS A 207 26.39 -7.80 -3.12
N ARG A 208 27.38 -7.12 -3.70
CA ARG A 208 27.32 -6.68 -5.10
C ARG A 208 27.40 -7.90 -6.02
N GLN A 209 26.54 -7.95 -7.01
CA GLN A 209 26.57 -9.01 -8.02
C GLN A 209 27.80 -8.87 -8.92
N ALA A 210 28.27 -9.98 -9.48
CA ALA A 210 29.40 -9.96 -10.41
C ALA A 210 28.99 -9.40 -11.79
N ALA A 211 27.76 -9.72 -12.21
CA ALA A 211 27.18 -9.29 -13.48
C ALA A 211 25.68 -9.03 -13.30
N TRP A 212 25.09 -8.28 -14.23
CA TRP A 212 23.65 -8.11 -14.31
C TRP A 212 22.96 -9.47 -14.51
N SER A 213 21.91 -9.73 -13.74
CA SER A 213 21.01 -10.86 -13.95
C SER A 213 19.63 -10.32 -14.31
N ALA A 214 19.09 -10.73 -15.45
CA ALA A 214 17.74 -10.35 -15.87
C ALA A 214 16.71 -10.64 -14.76
N LEU A 215 15.75 -9.72 -14.62
CA LEU A 215 14.62 -9.78 -13.71
C LEU A 215 13.35 -10.30 -14.43
N THR A 216 13.30 -10.22 -15.77
CA THR A 216 12.17 -10.75 -16.55
C THR A 216 11.92 -12.22 -16.24
N GLY A 217 10.67 -12.56 -15.93
CA GLY A 217 10.25 -13.93 -15.63
C GLY A 217 10.62 -14.43 -14.24
N ARG A 218 11.21 -13.58 -13.38
CA ARG A 218 11.61 -13.97 -12.02
C ARG A 218 10.67 -13.46 -10.94
N THR A 219 10.67 -14.13 -9.78
CA THR A 219 9.93 -13.71 -8.59
C THR A 219 10.83 -13.14 -7.50
N TRP A 220 10.23 -12.55 -6.46
CA TRP A 220 10.95 -12.11 -5.26
C TRP A 220 11.70 -13.27 -4.60
N GLU A 221 11.06 -14.41 -4.43
CA GLU A 221 11.64 -15.60 -3.78
C GLU A 221 12.86 -16.11 -4.54
N GLU A 222 12.82 -16.12 -5.87
CA GLU A 222 13.96 -16.54 -6.69
C GLU A 222 15.13 -15.54 -6.65
N VAL A 223 14.83 -14.27 -6.39
CA VAL A 223 15.79 -13.17 -6.47
C VAL A 223 16.47 -12.89 -5.13
N VAL A 224 15.72 -12.89 -4.03
CA VAL A 224 16.25 -12.59 -2.69
C VAL A 224 16.09 -13.74 -1.70
N GLY A 225 15.35 -14.80 -2.02
CA GLY A 225 14.97 -15.82 -1.05
C GLY A 225 16.16 -16.54 -0.40
N SER A 226 17.21 -16.84 -1.18
CA SER A 226 18.44 -17.45 -0.64
C SER A 226 19.20 -16.51 0.29
N ASP A 227 19.30 -15.23 -0.05
CA ASP A 227 19.95 -14.20 0.78
C ASP A 227 19.15 -13.94 2.07
N VAL A 228 17.81 -13.94 1.98
CA VAL A 228 16.92 -13.79 3.15
C VAL A 228 17.00 -15.02 4.05
N ALA A 229 16.96 -16.22 3.50
CA ALA A 229 17.10 -17.46 4.27
C ALA A 229 18.46 -17.53 4.97
N SER A 230 19.54 -17.14 4.28
CA SER A 230 20.88 -17.08 4.85
C SER A 230 20.98 -16.06 5.98
N ALA A 231 20.36 -14.89 5.83
CA ALA A 231 20.33 -13.87 6.87
C ALA A 231 19.46 -14.25 8.08
N ALA A 232 18.45 -15.10 7.86
CA ALA A 232 17.60 -15.63 8.93
C ALA A 232 18.20 -16.85 9.65
N ALA A 233 19.19 -17.52 9.05
CA ALA A 233 19.78 -18.74 9.59
C ALA A 233 20.35 -18.52 10.99
N GLY A 234 20.01 -19.41 11.93
CA GLY A 234 20.46 -19.34 13.33
C GLY A 234 19.75 -18.27 14.18
N THR A 235 18.71 -17.62 13.66
CA THR A 235 17.92 -16.61 14.38
C THR A 235 16.47 -17.08 14.61
N ALA A 236 15.73 -16.39 15.48
CA ALA A 236 14.29 -16.60 15.64
C ALA A 236 13.49 -16.37 14.34
N PHE A 237 14.07 -15.67 13.35
CA PHE A 237 13.43 -15.36 12.08
C PHE A 237 13.48 -16.52 11.07
N ALA A 238 14.24 -17.58 11.34
CA ALA A 238 14.33 -18.75 10.47
C ALA A 238 12.95 -19.41 10.23
N LEU A 239 12.06 -19.38 11.22
CA LEU A 239 10.69 -19.89 11.11
C LEU A 239 9.75 -18.97 10.31
N HIS A 240 10.20 -17.75 9.99
CA HIS A 240 9.39 -16.71 9.37
C HIS A 240 9.98 -16.21 8.04
N VAL A 241 10.82 -17.01 7.37
CA VAL A 241 11.46 -16.62 6.09
C VAL A 241 10.47 -16.08 5.05
N PRO A 242 9.25 -16.63 4.85
CA PRO A 242 8.28 -16.04 3.93
C PRO A 242 7.83 -14.63 4.35
N ALA A 243 7.51 -14.41 5.63
CA ALA A 243 7.13 -13.09 6.15
C ALA A 243 8.29 -12.09 6.09
N PHE A 244 9.52 -12.58 6.33
CA PHE A 244 10.73 -11.80 6.19
C PHE A 244 10.95 -11.38 4.72
N THR A 245 10.77 -12.31 3.78
CA THR A 245 10.86 -12.03 2.33
C THR A 245 9.85 -10.98 1.91
N ARG A 246 8.59 -11.07 2.39
CA ARG A 246 7.59 -10.03 2.15
C ARG A 246 7.99 -8.67 2.76
N ARG A 247 8.53 -8.64 3.98
CA ARG A 247 9.07 -7.40 4.57
C ARG A 247 10.19 -6.81 3.71
N VAL A 248 11.12 -7.64 3.24
CA VAL A 248 12.20 -7.22 2.33
C VAL A 248 11.64 -6.65 1.04
N SER A 249 10.63 -7.27 0.45
CA SER A 249 9.99 -6.77 -0.77
C SER A 249 9.47 -5.34 -0.60
N SER A 250 8.89 -5.02 0.56
CA SER A 250 8.38 -3.68 0.85
C SER A 250 9.49 -2.63 1.01
N LEU A 251 10.65 -3.03 1.53
CA LEU A 251 11.81 -2.14 1.66
C LEU A 251 12.53 -1.91 0.32
N GLN A 252 12.37 -2.83 -0.63
CA GLN A 252 13.15 -2.86 -1.86
C GLN A 252 12.31 -2.74 -3.14
N SER A 253 10.97 -2.68 -3.03
CA SER A 253 10.07 -2.70 -4.18
C SER A 253 10.39 -1.59 -5.14
N THR A 254 10.65 -0.38 -4.66
CA THR A 254 10.98 0.78 -5.50
C THR A 254 12.24 0.53 -6.34
N ALA A 255 13.31 0.02 -5.73
CA ALA A 255 14.56 -0.27 -6.43
C ALA A 255 14.39 -1.36 -7.50
N PHE A 256 13.77 -2.48 -7.14
CA PHE A 256 13.56 -3.56 -8.10
C PHE A 256 12.57 -3.19 -9.20
N THR A 257 11.59 -2.35 -8.90
CA THR A 257 10.67 -1.79 -9.89
C THR A 257 11.41 -0.91 -10.89
N ILE A 258 12.31 -0.03 -10.42
CA ILE A 258 13.17 0.78 -11.29
C ILE A 258 14.06 -0.11 -12.17
N LEU A 259 14.73 -1.10 -11.58
CA LEU A 259 15.62 -2.02 -12.32
C LEU A 259 14.84 -2.83 -13.36
N TYR A 260 13.65 -3.33 -13.01
CA TYR A 260 12.78 -4.04 -13.93
C TYR A 260 12.30 -3.13 -15.06
N ALA A 261 11.86 -1.90 -14.75
CA ALA A 261 11.44 -0.93 -15.77
C ALA A 261 12.60 -0.56 -16.71
N LEU A 262 13.82 -0.39 -16.20
CA LEU A 262 15.02 -0.18 -17.03
C LEU A 262 15.25 -1.34 -17.99
N GLU A 263 15.11 -2.58 -17.53
CA GLU A 263 15.22 -3.76 -18.38
C GLU A 263 14.15 -3.77 -19.49
N GLN A 264 12.91 -3.39 -19.17
CA GLN A 264 11.82 -3.38 -20.14
C GLN A 264 11.88 -2.20 -21.13
N LEU A 265 12.39 -1.04 -20.71
CA LEU A 265 12.45 0.18 -21.53
C LEU A 265 13.67 0.24 -22.46
N ASN A 266 14.69 -0.60 -22.21
CA ASN A 266 15.91 -0.62 -23.00
C ASN A 266 16.00 -1.92 -23.81
N ILE A 267 16.36 -1.80 -25.09
CA ILE A 267 16.63 -2.98 -25.92
C ILE A 267 18.01 -3.51 -25.54
N GLY A 268 18.07 -4.77 -25.06
CA GLY A 268 19.30 -5.43 -24.66
C GLY A 268 19.88 -4.93 -23.34
N THR A 269 21.17 -5.18 -23.11
CA THR A 269 21.85 -4.92 -21.83
C THR A 269 22.75 -3.69 -21.84
N ALA A 270 22.75 -2.87 -22.89
CA ALA A 270 23.66 -1.72 -22.98
C ALA A 270 23.52 -0.73 -21.79
N TRP A 271 22.32 -0.61 -21.22
CA TRP A 271 22.08 0.22 -20.05
C TRP A 271 22.79 -0.31 -18.79
N THR A 272 23.08 -1.62 -18.71
CA THR A 272 23.74 -2.24 -17.56
C THR A 272 25.24 -1.97 -17.54
N GLU A 273 25.81 -1.49 -18.65
CA GLU A 273 27.23 -1.13 -18.78
C GLU A 273 27.51 0.33 -18.41
N LYS A 274 26.47 1.14 -18.17
CA LYS A 274 26.62 2.53 -17.76
C LYS A 274 27.30 2.63 -16.39
N SER A 275 28.25 3.57 -16.26
CA SER A 275 28.88 3.88 -14.98
C SER A 275 28.03 4.78 -14.10
N GLU A 276 27.11 5.55 -14.69
CA GLU A 276 26.22 6.46 -13.96
C GLU A 276 24.76 6.26 -14.40
N LEU A 277 23.84 6.32 -13.44
CA LEU A 277 22.40 6.38 -13.68
C LEU A 277 21.83 7.66 -13.07
N THR A 278 20.94 8.30 -13.81
CA THR A 278 20.14 9.43 -13.32
C THR A 278 18.68 9.03 -13.33
N ILE A 279 18.03 9.11 -12.17
CA ILE A 279 16.65 8.70 -11.96
C ILE A 279 15.87 9.89 -11.40
N ASN A 280 14.79 10.24 -12.09
CA ASN A 280 13.87 11.28 -11.67
C ASN A 280 12.65 10.62 -11.06
N MET A 281 12.34 10.98 -9.83
CA MET A 281 11.25 10.36 -9.08
C MET A 281 10.20 11.39 -8.73
N LEU A 282 8.97 11.17 -9.21
CA LEU A 282 7.81 11.92 -8.75
C LEU A 282 7.26 11.23 -7.52
N ILE A 283 7.35 11.92 -6.39
CA ILE A 283 7.02 11.36 -5.09
C ILE A 283 5.83 12.11 -4.52
N ALA A 284 4.87 11.38 -3.95
CA ALA A 284 3.75 11.97 -3.25
C ALA A 284 4.10 12.32 -1.79
N ASP A 285 4.89 11.49 -1.11
CA ASP A 285 5.24 11.65 0.30
C ASP A 285 6.72 11.28 0.57
N PRO A 286 7.54 12.14 1.20
CA PRO A 286 8.92 11.79 1.57
C PRO A 286 9.03 10.62 2.53
N SER A 287 7.99 10.31 3.32
CA SER A 287 8.01 9.15 4.22
C SER A 287 7.99 7.82 3.45
N ASP A 288 7.61 7.82 2.17
CA ASP A 288 7.78 6.67 1.28
C ASP A 288 9.28 6.32 1.07
N PHE A 289 10.20 7.21 1.49
CA PHE A 289 11.66 7.08 1.36
C PHE A 289 12.40 6.84 2.67
N ASP A 290 11.71 6.65 3.80
CA ASP A 290 12.34 6.38 5.11
C ASP A 290 13.21 5.10 5.11
N GLY A 291 13.17 4.29 4.04
CA GLY A 291 14.08 3.18 3.80
C GLY A 291 15.22 3.54 2.85
N ALA A 292 16.24 4.29 3.30
CA ALA A 292 17.38 4.68 2.47
C ALA A 292 18.25 3.53 1.90
N SER A 293 17.83 2.27 1.94
CA SER A 293 18.58 1.14 1.37
C SER A 293 18.20 0.81 -0.08
N PHE A 294 17.16 1.41 -0.65
CA PHE A 294 16.73 1.07 -2.01
C PHE A 294 17.79 1.45 -3.07
N HIS A 295 18.54 2.54 -2.87
CA HIS A 295 19.63 2.90 -3.80
C HIS A 295 20.78 1.88 -3.76
N GLU A 296 21.03 1.26 -2.61
CA GLU A 296 22.03 0.21 -2.47
C GLU A 296 21.64 -1.00 -3.31
N ALA A 297 20.35 -1.37 -3.34
CA ALA A 297 19.90 -2.45 -4.21
C ALA A 297 20.17 -2.17 -5.70
N ILE A 298 20.03 -0.92 -6.16
CA ILE A 298 20.40 -0.56 -7.55
C ILE A 298 21.90 -0.75 -7.77
N LEU A 299 22.75 -0.19 -6.90
CA LEU A 299 24.23 -0.29 -7.02
C LEU A 299 24.74 -1.74 -6.91
N HIS A 300 24.07 -2.57 -6.12
CA HIS A 300 24.45 -3.96 -5.89
C HIS A 300 23.97 -4.89 -7.00
N ARG A 301 22.84 -4.59 -7.66
CA ARG A 301 22.30 -5.42 -8.75
C ARG A 301 22.77 -4.97 -10.14
N ALA A 302 23.15 -3.70 -10.31
CA ALA A 302 23.73 -3.18 -11.56
C ALA A 302 25.25 -2.90 -11.35
N PRO A 303 26.12 -3.92 -11.46
CA PRO A 303 27.48 -3.84 -10.94
C PRO A 303 28.46 -2.98 -11.74
N LYS A 304 28.08 -2.45 -12.90
CA LYS A 304 28.88 -1.44 -13.60
C LYS A 304 28.50 -0.02 -13.19
N VAL A 305 27.31 0.18 -12.64
CA VAL A 305 26.84 1.47 -12.13
C VAL A 305 27.62 1.80 -10.86
N LYS A 306 28.44 2.84 -10.94
CA LYS A 306 29.26 3.37 -9.85
C LYS A 306 28.64 4.61 -9.21
N LYS A 307 27.67 5.25 -9.88
CA LYS A 307 26.99 6.43 -9.38
C LYS A 307 25.52 6.39 -9.74
N VAL A 308 24.67 6.60 -8.76
CA VAL A 308 23.24 6.86 -9.00
C VAL A 308 22.93 8.26 -8.49
N THR A 309 22.28 9.05 -9.33
CA THR A 309 21.78 10.38 -9.01
C THR A 309 20.26 10.34 -8.99
N PHE A 310 19.65 10.64 -7.84
CA PHE A 310 18.20 10.80 -7.75
C PHE A 310 17.82 12.27 -7.71
N TYR A 311 16.84 12.64 -8.53
CA TYR A 311 16.12 13.90 -8.45
C TYR A 311 14.71 13.61 -7.96
N PHE A 312 14.39 14.11 -6.78
CA PHE A 312 13.08 13.93 -6.16
C PHE A 312 12.21 15.14 -6.42
N PHE A 313 11.00 14.94 -6.93
CA PHE A 313 10.01 16.00 -7.16
C PHE A 313 8.86 15.82 -6.19
N LEU A 314 8.70 16.79 -5.28
CA LEU A 314 7.74 16.76 -4.18
C LEU A 314 6.63 17.80 -4.39
N PRO A 315 5.41 17.56 -3.90
CA PRO A 315 4.37 18.59 -3.80
C PRO A 315 4.88 19.81 -3.00
N ILE A 316 4.41 21.02 -3.35
CA ILE A 316 4.71 22.25 -2.61
C ILE A 316 4.22 22.12 -1.17
N GLY A 317 5.03 22.56 -0.20
CA GLY A 317 4.66 22.62 1.22
C GLY A 317 5.16 21.46 2.08
N ILE A 318 5.88 20.49 1.51
CA ILE A 318 6.56 19.45 2.29
C ILE A 318 8.00 19.87 2.57
N PRO A 319 8.41 20.12 3.84
CA PRO A 319 9.76 20.56 4.15
C PRO A 319 10.81 19.55 3.67
N GLY A 320 11.75 20.04 2.85
CA GLY A 320 12.63 19.25 1.98
C GLY A 320 13.87 18.61 2.59
N ALA A 321 13.88 18.28 3.87
CA ALA A 321 15.04 17.62 4.47
C ALA A 321 14.89 16.09 4.40
N ILE A 322 15.15 15.49 3.23
CA ILE A 322 15.49 14.06 3.19
C ILE A 322 16.92 13.96 3.75
N SER A 323 17.06 13.38 4.94
CA SER A 323 18.34 13.27 5.62
C SER A 323 19.30 12.39 4.81
N SER A 324 20.51 12.91 4.56
CA SER A 324 21.61 12.17 3.91
C SER A 324 22.25 11.10 4.81
N ALA A 325 21.79 10.96 6.05
CA ALA A 325 22.45 10.20 7.11
C ALA A 325 22.38 8.66 6.97
N TRP A 326 21.85 8.12 5.87
CA TRP A 326 21.36 6.74 5.84
C TRP A 326 21.97 5.84 4.76
N ALA A 327 22.90 6.33 3.93
CA ALA A 327 23.67 5.45 3.05
C ALA A 327 24.69 4.65 3.88
N SER A 328 24.82 3.33 3.66
CA SER A 328 25.87 2.56 4.31
C SER A 328 27.25 3.12 3.95
N GLU A 329 28.21 2.98 4.88
CA GLU A 329 29.60 3.42 4.64
C GLU A 329 30.18 2.83 3.34
N ILE A 330 29.71 1.64 2.94
CA ILE A 330 30.16 0.92 1.75
C ILE A 330 29.72 1.63 0.46
N CYS A 331 28.47 2.11 0.41
CA CYS A 331 27.89 2.73 -0.79
C CYS A 331 27.95 4.26 -0.79
N ARG A 332 28.27 4.89 0.35
CA ARG A 332 28.23 6.35 0.51
C ARG A 332 29.10 7.13 -0.48
N ARG A 333 30.20 6.55 -0.98
CA ARG A 333 31.07 7.17 -2.01
C ARG A 333 30.50 7.12 -3.42
N TYR A 334 29.52 6.25 -3.65
CA TYR A 334 28.94 5.92 -4.95
C TYR A 334 27.50 6.43 -5.08
N PHE A 335 27.02 7.16 -4.09
CA PHE A 335 25.65 7.64 -4.01
C PHE A 335 25.62 9.15 -3.87
N ASN A 336 24.95 9.81 -4.83
CA ASN A 336 24.63 11.23 -4.73
C ASN A 336 23.11 11.35 -4.81
N HIS A 337 22.46 11.92 -3.80
CA HIS A 337 21.07 12.34 -3.94
C HIS A 337 21.01 13.85 -4.03
N LEU A 338 20.21 14.35 -4.95
CA LEU A 338 19.86 15.75 -5.00
C LEU A 338 18.35 15.87 -4.78
N VAL A 339 17.98 16.33 -3.58
CA VAL A 339 16.59 16.60 -3.26
C VAL A 339 16.28 18.00 -3.76
N GLN A 340 15.37 18.10 -4.72
CA GLN A 340 14.88 19.39 -5.19
C GLN A 340 13.40 19.51 -4.84
N THR A 341 13.05 20.38 -3.91
CA THR A 341 11.63 20.64 -3.61
C THR A 341 11.00 21.45 -4.74
N ARG A 342 10.57 20.76 -5.78
CA ARG A 342 9.90 21.33 -6.96
C ARG A 342 8.71 20.46 -7.34
N THR A 343 7.64 21.09 -7.81
CA THR A 343 6.53 20.34 -8.40
C THR A 343 6.96 19.73 -9.73
N PHE A 344 6.33 18.61 -10.08
CA PHE A 344 6.47 18.04 -11.41
C PHE A 344 6.08 19.02 -12.51
N GLU A 345 5.06 19.85 -12.26
CA GLU A 345 4.65 20.90 -13.18
C GLU A 345 5.77 21.94 -13.40
N SER A 346 6.26 22.56 -12.32
CA SER A 346 7.35 23.55 -12.39
C SER A 346 8.57 22.96 -13.10
N PHE A 347 8.83 21.69 -12.83
CA PHE A 347 9.88 20.93 -13.48
C PHE A 347 9.66 20.76 -14.99
N VAL A 348 8.56 20.14 -15.38
CA VAL A 348 8.26 19.87 -16.79
C VAL A 348 8.15 21.17 -17.55
N HIS A 349 7.61 22.24 -16.99
CA HIS A 349 7.37 23.51 -17.67
C HIS A 349 8.56 24.47 -17.68
N ASN A 350 9.49 24.41 -16.72
CA ASN A 350 10.55 25.42 -16.65
C ASN A 350 11.95 24.91 -16.97
N GLU A 351 12.23 23.60 -16.87
CA GLU A 351 13.63 23.11 -16.82
C GLU A 351 13.94 21.90 -17.71
N ALA A 352 13.07 21.57 -18.67
CA ALA A 352 13.24 20.33 -19.44
C ALA A 352 14.51 20.26 -20.31
N GLU A 353 15.16 21.38 -20.62
CA GLU A 353 16.44 21.39 -21.34
C GLU A 353 17.56 20.69 -20.54
N LEU A 354 17.53 20.75 -19.20
CA LEU A 354 18.45 20.01 -18.34
C LEU A 354 18.26 18.48 -18.44
N PHE A 355 17.11 18.02 -18.99
CA PHE A 355 16.71 16.61 -19.03
C PHE A 355 17.02 15.94 -20.36
N VAL A 356 16.91 16.68 -21.46
CA VAL A 356 17.23 16.16 -22.80
C VAL A 356 18.69 15.71 -22.87
N GLN A 357 19.60 16.38 -22.16
CA GLN A 357 21.03 16.04 -22.17
C GLN A 357 21.37 14.79 -21.32
N ALA A 358 20.60 14.49 -20.27
CA ALA A 358 20.95 13.42 -19.32
C ALA A 358 20.33 12.04 -19.63
N ARG A 359 19.39 11.94 -20.59
CA ARG A 359 18.54 10.74 -20.85
C ARG A 359 18.10 10.01 -19.57
N PRO A 360 17.52 10.71 -18.59
CA PRO A 360 17.23 10.10 -17.30
C PRO A 360 15.94 9.27 -17.35
N LEU A 361 15.88 8.26 -16.49
CA LEU A 361 14.66 7.46 -16.31
C LEU A 361 13.69 8.23 -15.41
N HIS A 362 12.46 8.43 -15.87
CA HIS A 362 11.40 8.99 -15.04
C HIS A 362 10.56 7.89 -14.39
N CYS A 363 10.51 7.89 -13.06
CA CYS A 363 9.67 7.03 -12.24
C CYS A 363 8.62 7.89 -11.56
N ALA A 364 7.34 7.57 -11.73
CA ALA A 364 6.27 8.23 -10.98
C ALA A 364 5.51 7.20 -10.15
N GLU A 365 5.59 7.33 -8.83
CA GLU A 365 4.80 6.50 -7.93
C GLU A 365 3.43 7.14 -7.72
N GLN A 366 2.41 6.49 -8.27
CA GLN A 366 1.05 6.99 -8.40
C GLN A 366 0.15 6.42 -7.30
N GLN A 367 0.63 6.36 -6.05
CA GLN A 367 -0.13 5.72 -4.95
C GLN A 367 -1.32 6.56 -4.46
N ARG A 368 -1.31 7.89 -4.63
CA ARG A 368 -2.39 8.77 -4.16
C ARG A 368 -2.78 9.88 -5.14
N SER A 369 -1.96 10.14 -6.16
CA SER A 369 -2.06 11.40 -6.93
C SER A 369 -3.16 11.43 -7.99
N LEU A 370 -3.67 10.32 -8.50
CA LEU A 370 -4.79 10.37 -9.46
C LEU A 370 -6.13 10.72 -8.80
N ALA A 371 -6.34 10.31 -7.54
CA ALA A 371 -7.54 10.66 -6.80
C ALA A 371 -7.45 12.09 -6.21
N ALA A 372 -6.24 12.57 -5.94
CA ALA A 372 -5.99 13.88 -5.34
C ALA A 372 -5.64 15.00 -6.34
N ARG A 373 -5.11 14.68 -7.53
CA ARG A 373 -4.86 15.66 -8.61
C ARG A 373 -6.03 15.65 -9.57
N GLU A 374 -6.42 16.83 -10.03
CA GLU A 374 -7.38 16.93 -11.13
C GLU A 374 -6.84 16.19 -12.37
N PRO A 375 -7.64 15.27 -12.96
CA PRO A 375 -7.24 14.56 -14.19
C PRO A 375 -6.78 15.48 -15.33
N ALA A 376 -7.25 16.73 -15.35
CA ALA A 376 -6.82 17.76 -16.29
C ALA A 376 -5.34 18.13 -16.13
N GLN A 377 -4.88 18.40 -14.91
CA GLN A 377 -3.47 18.72 -14.64
C GLN A 377 -2.57 17.55 -15.03
N TRP A 378 -2.96 16.33 -14.67
CA TRP A 378 -2.19 15.14 -15.00
C TRP A 378 -2.02 14.94 -16.51
N ARG A 379 -3.09 15.18 -17.29
CA ARG A 379 -3.01 15.17 -18.76
C ARG A 379 -2.07 16.25 -19.29
N SER A 380 -2.15 17.47 -18.73
CA SER A 380 -1.28 18.59 -19.11
C SER A 380 0.20 18.23 -18.90
N ASP A 381 0.55 17.77 -17.69
CA ASP A 381 1.92 17.43 -17.32
C ASP A 381 2.50 16.33 -18.24
N ASN A 382 1.72 15.28 -18.54
CA ASN A 382 2.17 14.19 -19.40
C ASN A 382 2.34 14.63 -20.86
N ARG A 383 1.44 15.47 -21.38
CA ARG A 383 1.60 16.05 -22.73
C ARG A 383 2.86 16.92 -22.80
N ALA A 384 3.10 17.72 -21.78
CA ALA A 384 4.28 18.59 -21.71
C ALA A 384 5.58 17.78 -21.56
N ALA A 385 5.59 16.70 -20.78
CA ALA A 385 6.75 15.81 -20.66
C ALA A 385 7.13 15.20 -22.01
N ARG A 386 6.14 14.76 -22.80
CA ARG A 386 6.39 14.20 -24.14
C ARG A 386 6.83 15.26 -25.14
N SER A 387 6.18 16.42 -25.17
CA SER A 387 6.55 17.50 -26.11
C SER A 387 7.97 18.00 -25.88
N ARG A 388 8.50 17.81 -24.66
CA ARG A 388 9.86 18.17 -24.26
C ARG A 388 10.88 17.02 -24.39
N GLY A 389 10.49 15.90 -25.01
CA GLY A 389 11.42 14.84 -25.37
C GLY A 389 11.86 13.96 -24.20
N VAL A 390 11.03 13.81 -23.16
CA VAL A 390 11.24 12.75 -22.16
C VAL A 390 11.22 11.40 -22.88
N SER A 391 12.39 10.78 -22.97
CA SER A 391 12.62 9.58 -23.79
C SER A 391 12.34 8.27 -23.05
N GLN A 392 12.29 8.25 -21.72
CA GLN A 392 11.98 7.03 -20.97
C GLN A 392 11.24 7.38 -19.68
N ALA A 393 10.04 6.84 -19.52
CA ALA A 393 9.26 7.01 -18.30
C ALA A 393 8.43 5.76 -17.98
N PHE A 394 8.16 5.53 -16.69
CA PHE A 394 7.19 4.57 -16.24
C PHE A 394 6.44 5.05 -14.99
N PHE A 395 5.23 4.51 -14.82
CA PHE A 395 4.27 4.91 -13.81
C PHE A 395 3.76 3.65 -13.10
N THR A 396 3.79 3.66 -11.78
CA THR A 396 3.33 2.55 -10.94
C THR A 396 2.14 2.98 -10.10
N THR A 397 1.24 2.07 -9.77
CA THR A 397 0.07 2.36 -8.94
C THR A 397 -0.11 1.29 -7.87
N ALA A 398 -0.94 1.61 -6.88
CA ALA A 398 -1.24 0.68 -5.80
C ALA A 398 -2.20 -0.45 -6.19
N SER A 399 -2.99 -0.28 -7.26
CA SER A 399 -4.07 -1.20 -7.64
C SER A 399 -4.29 -1.25 -9.15
N ARG A 400 -4.87 -2.36 -9.61
CA ARG A 400 -5.22 -2.59 -11.01
C ARG A 400 -6.10 -1.49 -11.60
N ARG A 401 -7.17 -1.11 -10.90
CA ARG A 401 -8.09 -0.04 -11.34
C ARG A 401 -7.35 1.28 -11.61
N HIS A 402 -6.43 1.66 -10.72
CA HIS A 402 -5.61 2.86 -10.95
C HIS A 402 -4.64 2.69 -12.12
N ALA A 403 -4.08 1.49 -12.30
CA ALA A 403 -3.21 1.20 -13.44
C ALA A 403 -3.96 1.32 -14.77
N GLU A 404 -5.15 0.74 -14.89
CA GLU A 404 -5.99 0.81 -16.09
C GLU A 404 -6.42 2.26 -16.40
N SER A 405 -6.84 3.01 -15.38
CA SER A 405 -7.16 4.44 -15.53
C SER A 405 -5.95 5.26 -15.95
N GLY A 406 -4.78 5.04 -15.35
CA GLY A 406 -3.54 5.72 -15.71
C GLY A 406 -3.09 5.37 -17.14
N GLN A 407 -3.24 4.11 -17.54
CA GLN A 407 -2.95 3.62 -18.88
C GLN A 407 -3.79 4.35 -19.94
N ALA A 408 -5.10 4.49 -19.69
CA ALA A 408 -6.00 5.22 -20.57
C ALA A 408 -5.56 6.67 -20.75
N VAL A 409 -5.24 7.36 -19.64
CA VAL A 409 -4.76 8.75 -19.69
C VAL A 409 -3.43 8.87 -20.46
N LEU A 410 -2.49 7.95 -20.25
CA LEU A 410 -1.22 7.97 -20.98
C LEU A 410 -1.41 7.81 -22.49
N ARG A 411 -2.32 6.91 -22.90
CA ARG A 411 -2.72 6.75 -24.31
C ARG A 411 -3.43 7.98 -24.87
N GLU A 412 -4.35 8.59 -24.12
CA GLU A 412 -5.00 9.87 -24.49
C GLU A 412 -3.98 11.01 -24.66
N CYS A 413 -2.89 10.96 -23.90
CA CYS A 413 -1.78 11.89 -24.04
C CYS A 413 -0.87 11.54 -25.22
N GLY A 414 -1.13 10.43 -25.92
CA GLY A 414 -0.49 9.93 -27.13
C GLY A 414 0.71 9.00 -26.91
N ALA A 415 0.96 8.55 -25.68
CA ALA A 415 2.11 7.70 -25.38
C ALA A 415 1.99 6.31 -26.04
N GLU A 416 3.07 5.86 -26.68
CA GLU A 416 3.19 4.47 -27.15
C GLU A 416 3.70 3.61 -25.99
N LEU A 417 2.79 2.82 -25.44
CA LEU A 417 3.00 2.11 -24.18
C LEU A 417 3.67 0.75 -24.39
N VAL A 418 4.75 0.49 -23.63
CA VAL A 418 5.45 -0.81 -23.60
C VAL A 418 4.54 -1.85 -22.93
N PRO A 419 4.21 -2.97 -23.61
CA PRO A 419 3.23 -3.94 -23.10
C PRO A 419 3.58 -4.51 -21.71
N SER A 420 4.86 -4.78 -21.44
CA SER A 420 5.32 -5.34 -20.17
C SER A 420 5.29 -4.37 -18.98
N LEU A 421 4.93 -3.09 -19.21
CA LEU A 421 4.80 -2.04 -18.20
C LEU A 421 3.44 -1.35 -18.25
N SER A 422 2.40 -1.93 -18.86
CA SER A 422 1.17 -1.19 -19.13
C SER A 422 -0.10 -1.95 -18.80
N GLY A 423 -0.74 -1.57 -17.69
CA GLY A 423 -1.93 -2.24 -17.17
C GLY A 423 -1.63 -3.64 -16.61
N VAL A 424 -0.35 -3.92 -16.32
CA VAL A 424 0.11 -5.22 -15.84
C VAL A 424 0.59 -5.12 -14.40
N ARG A 425 0.51 -6.25 -13.68
CA ARG A 425 1.05 -6.35 -12.34
C ARG A 425 2.58 -6.20 -12.38
N ASN A 426 3.13 -5.49 -11.41
CA ASN A 426 4.56 -5.42 -11.22
C ASN A 426 5.06 -6.68 -10.47
N PRO A 427 5.93 -7.51 -11.08
CA PRO A 427 6.46 -8.70 -10.41
C PRO A 427 7.31 -8.39 -9.18
N PHE A 428 7.86 -7.17 -9.11
CA PHE A 428 8.66 -6.68 -7.99
C PHE A 428 7.96 -5.56 -7.19
N GLY A 429 6.63 -5.49 -7.27
CA GLY A 429 5.85 -4.68 -6.34
C GLY A 429 5.94 -5.22 -4.91
N ASP A 430 5.50 -4.42 -3.93
CA ASP A 430 5.46 -4.83 -2.53
C ASP A 430 4.56 -6.07 -2.37
N MET A 431 5.10 -7.14 -1.77
CA MET A 431 4.34 -8.35 -1.49
C MET A 431 3.43 -8.20 -0.28
N ARG A 432 3.62 -7.20 0.60
CA ARG A 432 2.76 -6.91 1.77
C ARG A 432 1.51 -6.16 1.36
N MET A 433 0.73 -6.80 0.50
CA MET A 433 -0.52 -6.27 -0.02
C MET A 433 -1.52 -6.06 1.13
N LYS A 434 -2.08 -4.86 1.23
CA LYS A 434 -3.10 -4.50 2.22
C LYS A 434 -4.50 -4.67 1.62
N PRO A 435 -5.52 -5.05 2.40
CA PRO A 435 -6.89 -5.02 1.94
C PRO A 435 -7.24 -3.60 1.49
N ASN A 436 -7.93 -3.47 0.35
CA ASN A 436 -8.43 -2.19 -0.11
C ASN A 436 -9.38 -1.55 0.91
N TYR A 437 -9.28 -0.23 1.07
CA TYR A 437 -10.20 0.56 1.88
C TYR A 437 -11.61 0.47 1.32
N ASN A 438 -12.63 0.48 2.18
CA ASN A 438 -14.03 0.58 1.74
C ASN A 438 -14.48 -0.48 0.73
N VAL A 439 -13.86 -1.67 0.68
CA VAL A 439 -14.31 -2.75 -0.21
C VAL A 439 -14.42 -4.09 0.52
N VAL A 440 -15.17 -5.04 -0.05
CA VAL A 440 -15.29 -6.41 0.47
C VAL A 440 -14.20 -7.32 -0.08
N HIS A 441 -13.69 -7.00 -1.26
CA HIS A 441 -12.72 -7.81 -1.99
C HIS A 441 -11.67 -6.92 -2.66
N GLY A 442 -10.43 -7.41 -2.68
CA GLY A 442 -9.32 -6.79 -3.38
C GLY A 442 -8.25 -6.24 -2.44
N PHE A 443 -7.04 -6.16 -2.97
CA PHE A 443 -5.86 -5.69 -2.26
C PHE A 443 -5.13 -4.60 -3.05
N HIS A 444 -4.34 -3.81 -2.34
CA HIS A 444 -3.40 -2.84 -2.91
C HIS A 444 -2.03 -2.94 -2.23
N GLY A 445 -0.99 -2.45 -2.90
CA GLY A 445 0.35 -2.39 -2.32
C GLY A 445 1.22 -1.37 -3.05
N PRO A 446 2.26 -0.81 -2.40
CA PRO A 446 3.27 0.01 -3.06
C PRO A 446 3.80 -0.64 -4.32
N ASN A 447 3.85 0.14 -5.39
CA ASN A 447 4.31 -0.29 -6.71
C ASN A 447 3.68 -1.60 -7.23
N ALA A 448 2.46 -1.97 -6.81
CA ALA A 448 1.90 -3.28 -7.13
C ALA A 448 1.56 -3.47 -8.63
N TRP A 449 1.28 -2.39 -9.35
CA TRP A 449 0.88 -2.42 -10.76
C TRP A 449 1.63 -1.35 -11.55
N PHE A 450 1.84 -1.59 -12.85
CA PHE A 450 2.29 -0.57 -13.77
C PHE A 450 1.10 0.04 -14.52
N ALA A 451 0.93 1.36 -14.41
CA ALA A 451 -0.03 2.09 -15.22
C ALA A 451 0.43 2.24 -16.67
N GLY A 452 1.74 2.40 -16.89
CA GLY A 452 2.32 2.52 -18.22
C GLY A 452 3.83 2.72 -18.16
N GLY A 453 4.51 2.38 -19.25
CA GLY A 453 5.87 2.81 -19.52
C GLY A 453 6.02 3.12 -21.01
N PHE A 454 6.82 4.12 -21.37
CA PHE A 454 7.04 4.51 -22.76
C PHE A 454 8.51 4.88 -23.03
N ARG A 455 8.85 4.83 -24.31
CA ARG A 455 10.18 5.12 -24.88
C ARG A 455 10.11 6.22 -25.93
#